data_AF-A0A7Z9WKI3-F1
#
_entry.id   AF-A0A7Z9WKI3-F1
#
_cell.length_a   1.000
_cell.length_b   1.000
_cell.length_c   1.000
_cell.angle_alpha   90.00
_cell.angle_beta   90.00
_cell.angle_gamma   90.00
#
_symmetry.space_group_name_H-M   'P 1'
#
loop_
_entity.id
_entity.type
_entity.pdbx_description
1 polymer ?
#
loop_
_entity_poly.entity_id
_entity_poly.type
_entity_poly.pdbx_seq_one_letter_code
_entity_poly.pdbx_strand_id
1 'polypeptide(L)'
;CDRYADSTMAYQGYGHGLDLDALRTITAFATGGLTPDLTIYLDLDVEEGLRRKRAAYEAGEAEWTRMDQMEVDFHRRVREGYLRMAAEEPERWLVLDARRPVEEVQALIRAKVEEKLTGRDESPFHLL
;
A
#
# COMPACT_ATOMS: atom_id res chain seq x y z
N CYS A 1 -8.81 -2.91 5.40
CA CYS A 1 -9.04 -1.68 4.61
C CYS A 1 -8.23 -1.84 3.31
N ASP A 2 -8.85 -1.65 2.14
CA ASP A 2 -8.12 -1.60 0.86
C ASP A 2 -7.77 -0.15 0.56
N ARG A 3 -6.47 0.16 0.54
CA ARG A 3 -5.86 1.50 0.47
C ARG A 3 -6.16 2.39 1.69
N TYR A 4 -5.20 3.26 2.02
CA TYR A 4 -5.29 4.27 3.09
C TYR A 4 -4.39 5.48 2.77
N ALA A 5 -4.02 6.30 3.75
CA ALA A 5 -3.19 7.50 3.58
C ALA A 5 -1.87 7.27 2.82
N ASP A 6 -1.23 6.10 2.99
CA ASP A 6 -0.02 5.73 2.22
C ASP A 6 -0.28 5.75 0.70
N SER A 7 -1.51 5.44 0.25
CA SER A 7 -1.87 5.51 -1.17
C SER A 7 -1.99 6.95 -1.66
N THR A 8 -2.45 7.88 -0.82
CA THR A 8 -2.42 9.31 -1.16
C THR A 8 -0.97 9.78 -1.35
N MET A 9 -0.07 9.38 -0.44
CA MET A 9 1.36 9.70 -0.55
C MET A 9 1.97 9.12 -1.83
N ALA A 10 1.72 7.85 -2.13
CA ALA A 10 2.27 7.19 -3.31
C ALA A 10 1.76 7.81 -4.62
N TYR A 11 0.44 7.99 -4.77
CA TYR A 11 -0.14 8.47 -6.02
C TYR A 11 -0.05 9.98 -6.20
N GLN A 12 -0.36 10.76 -5.18
CA GLN A 12 -0.37 12.22 -5.28
C GLN A 12 1.02 12.80 -5.05
N GLY A 13 1.75 12.29 -4.06
CA GLY A 13 3.10 12.74 -3.76
C GLY A 13 4.08 12.27 -4.82
N TYR A 14 4.37 10.96 -4.86
CA TYR A 14 5.37 10.43 -5.78
C TYR A 14 4.87 10.40 -7.24
N GLY A 15 3.65 9.90 -7.48
CA GLY A 15 3.08 9.80 -8.82
C GLY A 15 2.92 11.17 -9.49
N HIS A 16 2.18 12.08 -8.87
CA HIS A 16 1.91 13.42 -9.40
C HIS A 16 2.95 14.49 -9.06
N GLY A 17 3.93 14.19 -8.20
CA GLY A 17 4.99 15.14 -7.83
C GLY A 17 4.53 16.25 -6.90
N LEU A 18 3.46 16.04 -6.12
CA LEU A 18 3.05 17.01 -5.11
C LEU A 18 4.01 17.02 -3.92
N ASP A 19 4.05 18.16 -3.22
CA ASP A 19 4.86 18.34 -2.03
C ASP A 19 4.50 17.33 -0.93
N LEU A 20 5.48 16.52 -0.53
CA LEU A 20 5.26 15.40 0.40
C LEU A 20 4.93 15.87 1.81
N ASP A 21 5.48 17.00 2.25
CA ASP A 21 5.28 17.50 3.62
C ASP A 21 3.90 18.16 3.77
N ALA A 22 3.45 18.88 2.75
CA ALA A 22 2.07 19.34 2.65
C ALA A 22 1.09 18.16 2.65
N LEU A 23 1.35 17.11 1.88
CA LEU A 23 0.50 15.91 1.86
C LEU A 23 0.49 15.18 3.20
N ARG A 24 1.64 15.04 3.88
CA ARG A 24 1.70 14.48 5.24
C ARG A 24 0.85 15.27 6.22
N THR A 25 0.92 16.60 6.16
CA THR A 25 0.14 17.49 7.02
C THR A 25 -1.37 17.32 6.78
N ILE A 26 -1.80 17.31 5.52
CA ILE A 26 -3.21 17.17 5.14
C ILE A 26 -3.75 15.78 5.50
N THR A 27 -2.97 14.73 5.23
CA THR A 27 -3.39 13.36 5.55
C THR A 27 -3.46 13.14 7.06
N ALA A 28 -2.48 13.59 7.83
CA ALA A 28 -2.52 13.52 9.30
C ALA A 28 -3.72 14.29 9.88
N PHE A 29 -4.03 15.47 9.35
CA PHE A 29 -5.23 16.20 9.75
C PHE A 29 -6.52 15.42 9.43
N ALA A 30 -6.63 14.88 8.21
CA ALA A 30 -7.81 14.15 7.76
C ALA A 30 -8.04 12.82 8.51
N THR A 31 -6.96 12.17 8.98
CA THR A 31 -7.04 10.91 9.74
C THR A 31 -7.05 11.11 11.26
N GLY A 32 -6.91 12.34 11.75
CA GLY A 32 -6.71 12.61 13.17
C GLY A 32 -5.42 11.99 13.72
N GLY A 33 -4.40 11.83 12.87
CA GLY A 33 -3.14 11.17 13.20
C GLY A 33 -3.20 9.64 13.23
N LEU A 34 -4.33 9.02 12.87
CA LEU A 34 -4.44 7.57 12.82
C LEU A 34 -3.55 7.00 11.71
N THR A 35 -2.70 6.06 12.07
CA THR A 35 -1.80 5.33 11.16
C THR A 35 -2.01 3.82 11.31
N PRO A 36 -1.91 3.02 10.23
CA PRO A 36 -1.99 1.57 10.34
C PRO A 36 -0.81 0.99 11.12
N ASP A 37 -1.09 0.02 11.99
CA ASP A 37 -0.05 -0.75 12.69
C ASP A 37 0.64 -1.81 11.80
N LEU A 38 0.00 -2.13 10.68
CA LEU A 38 0.50 -2.99 9.62
C LEU A 38 -0.07 -2.51 8.28
N THR A 39 0.81 -2.19 7.34
CA THR A 39 0.54 -1.96 5.93
C THR A 39 1.14 -3.12 5.13
N ILE A 40 0.31 -3.78 4.32
CA ILE A 40 0.77 -4.85 3.42
C ILE A 40 0.91 -4.26 2.03
N TYR A 41 2.10 -4.35 1.46
CA TYR A 41 2.39 -3.90 0.11
C TYR A 41 2.71 -5.10 -0.79
N LEU A 42 1.89 -5.28 -1.83
CA LEU A 42 2.09 -6.29 -2.86
C LEU A 42 2.92 -5.66 -3.99
N ASP A 43 4.24 -5.82 -3.91
CA ASP A 43 5.17 -5.29 -4.90
C ASP A 43 5.10 -6.11 -6.20
N LEU A 44 4.94 -5.42 -7.31
CA LEU A 44 4.92 -6.01 -8.64
C LEU A 44 5.61 -5.05 -9.60
N ASP A 45 6.25 -5.63 -10.62
CA ASP A 45 6.68 -4.86 -11.77
C ASP A 45 5.50 -4.10 -12.40
N VAL A 46 5.75 -2.86 -12.81
CA VAL A 46 4.68 -1.93 -13.24
C VAL A 46 4.01 -2.44 -14.50
N GLU A 47 4.81 -2.88 -15.47
CA GLU A 47 4.36 -3.37 -16.76
C GLU A 47 3.56 -4.67 -16.59
N GLU A 48 4.03 -5.58 -15.74
CA GLU A 48 3.28 -6.78 -15.37
C GLU A 48 1.96 -6.45 -14.66
N GLY A 49 1.96 -5.47 -13.75
CA GLY A 49 0.75 -5.01 -13.06
C GLY A 49 -0.29 -4.43 -14.01
N LEU A 50 0.13 -3.55 -14.93
CA LEU A 50 -0.73 -2.97 -15.97
C LEU A 50 -1.27 -4.04 -16.91
N ARG A 51 -0.45 -5.03 -17.28
CA ARG A 51 -0.87 -6.17 -18.09
C ARG A 51 -1.97 -6.99 -17.40
N ARG A 52 -1.81 -7.32 -16.12
CA ARG A 52 -2.84 -8.03 -15.33
C ARG A 52 -4.13 -7.22 -15.23
N LYS A 53 -4.03 -5.92 -14.94
CA LYS A 53 -5.17 -5.01 -14.84
C LYS A 53 -5.94 -4.90 -16.17
N ARG A 54 -5.21 -4.84 -17.30
CA ARG A 54 -5.80 -4.83 -18.65
C ARG A 54 -6.58 -6.11 -18.92
N ALA A 55 -5.98 -7.27 -18.66
CA ALA A 55 -6.64 -8.57 -18.86
C ALA A 55 -7.92 -8.70 -18.03
N ALA A 56 -7.87 -8.29 -16.76
CA ALA A 56 -9.06 -8.27 -15.89
C ALA A 56 -10.16 -7.33 -16.39
N TYR A 57 -9.79 -6.16 -16.95
CA TYR A 57 -10.75 -5.25 -17.58
C TYR A 57 -11.41 -5.87 -18.82
N GLU A 58 -10.62 -6.50 -19.69
CA GLU A 58 -11.12 -7.17 -20.89
C GLU A 58 -12.03 -8.37 -20.56
N ALA A 59 -11.77 -9.05 -19.44
CA ALA A 59 -12.62 -10.11 -18.90
C ALA A 59 -13.90 -9.60 -18.19
N GLY A 60 -14.04 -8.29 -17.99
CA GLY A 60 -15.16 -7.70 -17.24
C GLY A 60 -15.06 -7.85 -15.72
N GLU A 61 -13.88 -8.19 -15.20
CA GLU A 61 -13.60 -8.45 -13.78
C GLU A 61 -13.09 -7.21 -13.03
N ALA A 62 -12.68 -6.17 -13.78
CA ALA A 62 -12.16 -4.93 -13.21
C ALA A 62 -12.55 -3.71 -14.03
N GLU A 63 -12.62 -2.54 -13.39
CA GLU A 63 -12.79 -1.26 -14.10
C GLU A 63 -11.46 -0.73 -14.63
N TRP A 64 -11.51 0.00 -15.74
CA TRP A 64 -10.39 0.78 -16.28
C TRP A 64 -10.54 2.25 -15.93
N THR A 65 -9.76 2.71 -14.95
CA THR A 65 -9.90 4.05 -14.36
C THR A 65 -9.02 5.08 -15.07
N ARG A 66 -9.22 6.38 -14.76
CA ARG A 66 -8.30 7.45 -15.19
C ARG A 66 -6.88 7.24 -14.70
N MET A 67 -6.70 6.57 -13.56
CA MET A 67 -5.39 6.31 -13.00
C MET A 67 -4.65 5.21 -13.77
N ASP A 68 -5.37 4.23 -14.30
CA ASP A 68 -4.79 3.15 -15.10
C ASP A 68 -4.35 3.66 -16.49
N GLN A 69 -4.85 4.82 -16.92
CA GLN A 69 -4.48 5.49 -18.18
C GLN A 69 -3.20 6.33 -18.07
N MET A 70 -2.61 6.43 -16.87
CA MET A 70 -1.40 7.21 -16.68
C MET A 70 -0.20 6.54 -17.37
N GLU A 71 0.79 7.34 -17.74
CA GLU A 71 2.02 6.85 -18.36
C GLU A 71 2.78 5.89 -17.43
N VAL A 72 3.55 4.97 -18.00
CA VAL A 72 4.33 3.98 -17.24
C VAL A 72 5.22 4.64 -16.18
N ASP A 73 5.82 5.79 -16.50
CA ASP A 73 6.69 6.51 -15.56
C ASP A 73 5.94 7.04 -14.33
N PHE A 74 4.64 7.35 -14.45
CA PHE A 74 3.80 7.65 -13.29
C PHE A 74 3.74 6.46 -12.34
N HIS A 75 3.41 5.28 -12.87
CA HIS A 75 3.30 4.06 -12.07
C HIS A 75 4.65 3.63 -11.47
N ARG A 76 5.76 3.87 -12.17
CA ARG A 76 7.11 3.66 -11.64
C ARG A 76 7.39 4.54 -10.43
N ARG A 77 7.03 5.83 -10.48
CA ARG A 77 7.14 6.73 -9.31
C ARG A 77 6.24 6.30 -8.16
N VAL A 78 5.02 5.85 -8.44
CA VAL A 78 4.11 5.29 -7.42
C VAL A 78 4.75 4.10 -6.71
N ARG A 79 5.28 3.13 -7.47
CA ARG A 79 5.99 1.96 -6.93
C ARG A 79 7.19 2.37 -6.09
N GLU A 80 8.03 3.27 -6.61
CA GLU A 80 9.18 3.80 -5.89
C GLU A 80 8.76 4.45 -4.56
N GLY A 81 7.67 5.22 -4.58
CA GLY A 81 7.11 5.85 -3.38
C GLY A 81 6.74 4.84 -2.30
N TYR A 82 6.04 3.75 -2.66
CA TYR A 82 5.73 2.66 -1.72
C TYR A 82 7.00 2.02 -1.16
N LEU A 83 7.99 1.70 -2.01
CA LEU A 83 9.23 1.07 -1.58
C LEU A 83 10.03 1.98 -0.63
N ARG A 84 10.06 3.29 -0.89
CA ARG A 84 10.71 4.27 0.00
C ARG A 84 10.01 4.34 1.36
N MET A 85 8.68 4.50 1.40
CA MET A 85 7.93 4.52 2.66
C MET A 85 8.08 3.21 3.45
N ALA A 86 8.11 2.08 2.77
CA ALA A 86 8.35 0.78 3.41
C ALA A 86 9.76 0.64 4.00
N ALA A 87 10.77 1.21 3.33
CA ALA A 87 12.15 1.22 3.81
C ALA A 87 12.35 2.19 5.00
N GLU A 88 11.59 3.29 5.05
CA GLU A 88 11.62 4.26 6.13
C GLU A 88 10.97 3.73 7.42
N GLU A 89 9.97 2.85 7.31
CA GLU A 89 9.20 2.38 8.46
C GLU A 89 9.05 0.84 8.52
N PRO A 90 10.15 0.06 8.48
CA PRO A 90 10.12 -1.38 8.21
C PRO A 90 9.31 -2.21 9.23
N GLU A 91 9.06 -1.69 10.43
CA GLU A 91 8.28 -2.37 11.48
C GLU A 91 6.77 -2.42 11.20
N ARG A 92 6.25 -1.44 10.44
CA ARG A 92 4.83 -1.38 10.06
C ARG A 92 4.55 -1.88 8.66
N TRP A 93 5.56 -2.20 7.86
CA TRP A 93 5.36 -2.65 6.47
C TRP A 93 5.68 -4.13 6.28
N LEU A 94 4.80 -4.83 5.57
CA LEU A 94 5.07 -6.14 4.99
C LEU A 94 5.09 -6.00 3.47
N VAL A 95 6.29 -6.02 2.89
CA VAL A 95 6.47 -6.00 1.43
C VAL A 95 6.56 -7.43 0.90
N LEU A 96 5.68 -7.79 -0.03
CA LEU A 96 5.60 -9.13 -0.62
C LEU A 96 5.73 -9.07 -2.14
N ASP A 97 6.50 -9.99 -2.70
CA ASP A 97 6.56 -10.19 -4.15
C ASP A 97 5.25 -10.79 -4.67
N ALA A 98 4.49 -9.99 -5.41
CA ALA A 98 3.18 -10.35 -5.96
C ALA A 98 3.26 -11.23 -7.23
N ARG A 99 4.47 -11.66 -7.63
CA ARG A 99 4.66 -12.70 -8.65
C ARG A 99 4.53 -14.10 -8.09
N ARG A 100 4.67 -14.26 -6.77
CA ARG A 100 4.53 -15.54 -6.08
C ARG A 100 3.09 -16.09 -6.20
N PRO A 101 2.88 -17.41 -6.09
CA PRO A 101 1.55 -18.01 -6.08
C PRO A 101 0.65 -17.38 -5.01
N VAL A 102 -0.65 -17.28 -5.30
CA VAL A 102 -1.59 -16.55 -4.43
C VAL A 102 -1.67 -17.19 -3.03
N GLU A 103 -1.58 -18.52 -2.97
CA GLU A 103 -1.62 -19.30 -1.74
C GLU A 103 -0.41 -18.98 -0.83
N GLU A 104 0.75 -18.75 -1.45
CA GLU A 104 1.98 -18.43 -0.76
C GLU A 104 1.97 -17.00 -0.20
N VAL A 105 1.53 -16.04 -1.03
CA VAL A 105 1.32 -14.65 -0.59
C VAL A 105 0.29 -14.60 0.54
N GLN A 106 -0.82 -15.33 0.41
CA GLN A 106 -1.87 -15.40 1.42
C GLN A 106 -1.35 -15.98 2.75
N ALA A 107 -0.55 -17.04 2.71
CA ALA A 107 0.03 -17.66 3.91
C ALA A 107 0.94 -16.68 4.66
N LEU A 108 1.78 -15.92 3.94
CA LEU A 108 2.66 -14.91 4.53
C LEU A 108 1.87 -13.76 5.17
N ILE A 109 0.84 -13.27 4.49
CA ILE A 109 -0.07 -12.24 5.02
C ILE A 109 -0.72 -12.73 6.31
N ARG A 110 -1.30 -13.94 6.29
CA ARG A 110 -1.96 -14.53 7.46
C ARG A 110 -1.02 -14.62 8.65
N ALA A 111 0.19 -15.17 8.45
CA ALA A 111 1.17 -15.30 9.52
C ALA A 111 1.53 -13.94 10.15
N LYS A 112 1.75 -12.90 9.32
CA LYS A 112 2.08 -11.57 9.83
C LYS A 112 0.93 -10.89 10.57
N VAL A 113 -0.31 -11.10 10.10
CA VAL A 113 -1.50 -10.58 10.78
C VAL A 113 -1.70 -11.29 12.13
N GLU A 114 -1.53 -12.61 12.17
CA GLU A 114 -1.62 -13.40 13.42
C GLU A 114 -0.56 -12.94 14.44
N GLU A 115 0.69 -12.71 14.00
CA GLU A 115 1.76 -12.13 14.83
C GLU A 115 1.35 -10.78 15.44
N LYS A 116 0.81 -9.85 14.63
CA LYS A 116 0.40 -8.51 15.09
C LYS A 116 -0.81 -8.55 16.02
N LEU A 117 -1.71 -9.54 15.88
CA LEU A 117 -2.88 -9.68 16.74
C LEU A 117 -2.53 -10.32 18.09
N THR A 118 -1.63 -11.30 18.09
CA THR A 118 -1.21 -12.01 19.31
C THR A 118 -0.17 -11.24 20.12
N GLY A 119 0.67 -10.43 19.49
CA GLY A 119 1.63 -9.55 20.17
C GLY A 119 1.03 -8.32 20.86
N ARG A 120 -0.30 -8.14 20.81
CA ARG A 120 -1.00 -6.97 21.39
C ARG A 120 -1.57 -7.20 22.79
N ASP A 121 -1.51 -8.42 23.31
CA ASP A 121 -2.20 -8.80 24.56
C ASP A 121 -1.47 -8.34 25.85
N GLU A 122 -0.40 -7.55 25.74
CA GLU A 122 0.41 -7.10 26.89
C GLU A 122 0.50 -5.56 26.98
N SER A 123 -0.62 -4.85 26.88
CA SER A 123 -0.69 -3.45 27.32
C SER A 123 -1.92 -3.22 28.21
N PRO A 124 -1.74 -2.90 29.50
CA PRO A 124 -2.85 -2.62 30.39
C PRO A 124 -3.56 -1.36 29.89
N PHE A 125 -4.86 -1.49 29.62
CA PHE A 125 -5.75 -0.34 29.53
C PHE A 125 -5.56 0.53 30.79
N HIS A 126 -4.88 1.67 30.64
CA HIS A 126 -4.95 2.72 31.66
C HIS A 126 -6.34 3.34 31.54
N LEU A 127 -7.25 2.87 32.40
CA LEU A 127 -8.43 3.60 32.81
C LEU A 127 -7.98 4.94 33.42
N LEU A 128 -8.38 6.03 32.78
CA LEU A 128 -8.66 7.31 33.42
C LEU A 128 -10.14 7.62 33.23
#